data_AF-A0A371EZB9-F1
#
_entry.id   AF-A0A371EZB9-F1
#
_cell.length_a   1.000
_cell.length_b   1.000
_cell.length_c   1.000
_cell.angle_alpha   90.00
_cell.angle_beta   90.00
_cell.angle_gamma   90.00
#
_symmetry.space_group_name_H-M   'P 1'
#
loop_
_entity.id
_entity.type
_entity.pdbx_description
1 polymer ?
#
loop_
_entity_poly.entity_id
_entity_poly.type
_entity_poly.pdbx_seq_one_letter_code
_entity_poly.pdbx_strand_id
1 'polypeptide(L)' 'MEMSGMGIKFEDEILGLLLLNSLPESWETFKVSITNSTPNGVVSLQMVKGSVLNEEMRRKAQ' A
#
# COMPACT_ATOMS: atom_id res chain seq x y z
N MET A 1 4.89 29.16 -3.61
CA MET A 1 3.83 28.55 -4.46
C MET A 1 3.29 27.38 -3.67
N GLU A 2 2.25 27.62 -2.86
CA GLU A 2 1.64 26.57 -2.06
C GLU A 2 0.74 25.73 -2.95
N MET A 3 1.01 24.43 -3.02
CA MET A 3 0.13 23.44 -3.65
C MET A 3 -1.06 23.10 -2.72
N SER A 4 -1.64 24.11 -2.08
CA SER A 4 -2.81 23.95 -1.21
C SER A 4 -4.01 24.57 -1.91
N GLY A 5 -4.59 23.86 -2.88
CA GLY A 5 -5.66 24.48 -3.67
C GLY A 5 -6.41 23.63 -4.69
N MET A 6 -6.15 22.32 -4.78
CA MET A 6 -7.08 21.42 -5.45
C MET A 6 -7.43 20.32 -4.45
N GLY A 7 -8.67 20.35 -3.94
CA GLY A 7 -9.22 19.32 -3.06
C GLY A 7 -9.42 18.00 -3.81
N ILE A 8 -8.34 17.42 -4.33
CA ILE A 8 -8.35 16.11 -4.98
C ILE A 8 -8.43 15.09 -3.85
N LYS A 9 -9.62 14.51 -3.67
CA LYS A 9 -9.80 13.36 -2.79
C LYS A 9 -9.49 12.12 -3.62
N PHE A 10 -8.41 11.44 -3.28
CA PHE A 10 -8.11 10.14 -3.86
C PHE A 10 -9.00 9.08 -3.22
N GLU A 11 -9.48 8.16 -4.03
CA GLU A 11 -10.18 6.97 -3.56
C GLU A 11 -9.22 6.09 -2.76
N ASP A 12 -9.74 5.38 -1.77
CA ASP A 12 -8.95 4.51 -0.88
C ASP A 12 -8.16 3.45 -1.67
N GLU A 13 -8.68 2.99 -2.81
CA GLU A 13 -7.98 2.06 -3.69
C GLU A 13 -6.71 2.68 -4.28
N ILE A 14 -6.82 3.92 -4.78
CA ILE A 14 -5.68 4.67 -5.33
C ILE A 14 -4.64 4.95 -4.24
N LEU A 15 -5.08 5.34 -3.04
CA LEU A 15 -4.17 5.55 -1.91
C LEU A 15 -3.47 4.26 -1.48
N GLY A 16 -4.17 3.12 -1.50
CA GLY A 16 -3.60 1.82 -1.19
C GLY A 16 -2.54 1.39 -2.21
N LEU A 17 -2.80 1.59 -3.50
CA LEU A 17 -1.86 1.30 -4.58
C LEU A 17 -0.64 2.23 -4.54
N LEU A 18 -0.83 3.52 -4.26
CA LEU A 18 0.28 4.47 -4.09
C LEU A 18 1.18 4.08 -2.92
N LEU A 19 0.58 3.67 -1.80
CA LEU A 19 1.33 3.18 -0.65
C LEU A 19 2.15 1.94 -1.01
N LEU A 20 1.57 0.95 -1.67
CA LEU A 20 2.30 -0.24 -2.13
C LEU A 20 3.46 0.11 -3.07
N ASN A 21 3.25 1.02 -4.03
CA ASN A 21 4.30 1.44 -4.96
C ASN A 21 5.42 2.24 -4.28
N SER A 22 5.14 2.91 -3.17
CA SER A 22 6.15 3.66 -2.40
C SER A 22 7.11 2.78 -1.59
N LEU A 23 6.81 1.49 -1.43
CA LEU A 23 7.65 0.56 -0.68
C LEU A 23 8.95 0.26 -1.44
N PRO A 24 10.09 0.06 -0.72
CA PRO A 24 11.37 -0.21 -1.36
C PRO A 24 11.39 -1.57 -2.08
N GLU A 25 12.33 -1.77 -2.99
CA GLU A 25 12.47 -3.00 -3.80
C GLU A 25 12.61 -4.27 -2.93
N SER A 26 13.13 -4.16 -1.72
CA SER A 26 13.16 -5.29 -0.77
C SER A 26 11.77 -5.81 -0.38
N TRP A 27 10.70 -5.11 -0.76
CA TRP A 27 9.30 -5.49 -0.53
C TRP A 27 8.61 -6.10 -1.78
N GLU A 28 9.33 -6.35 -2.88
CA GLU A 28 8.76 -6.95 -4.10
C GLU A 28 7.92 -8.21 -3.84
N THR A 29 8.44 -9.17 -3.07
CA THR A 29 7.70 -10.40 -2.73
C THR A 29 6.40 -10.13 -1.95
N PHE A 30 6.41 -9.13 -1.08
CA PHE A 30 5.21 -8.71 -0.35
C PHE A 30 4.19 -8.08 -1.30
N LYS A 31 4.64 -7.19 -2.20
CA LYS A 31 3.77 -6.56 -3.20
C LYS A 31 3.07 -7.59 -4.07
N VAL A 32 3.81 -8.60 -4.57
CA VAL A 32 3.26 -9.73 -5.35
C VAL A 32 2.25 -10.54 -4.54
N SER A 33 2.53 -10.77 -3.26
CA SER A 33 1.63 -11.52 -2.37
C SER A 33 0.30 -10.80 -2.15
N ILE A 34 0.33 -9.47 -1.97
CA ILE A 34 -0.87 -8.65 -1.84
C ILE A 34 -1.68 -8.65 -3.14
N THR A 35 -1.05 -8.43 -4.29
CA THR A 35 -1.74 -8.45 -5.59
C THR A 35 -2.35 -9.81 -5.90
N ASN A 36 -1.67 -10.91 -5.57
CA ASN A 36 -2.20 -12.26 -5.76
C ASN A 36 -3.33 -12.60 -4.78
N SER A 37 -3.39 -11.95 -3.61
CA SER A 37 -4.45 -12.16 -2.62
C SER A 37 -5.75 -11.42 -2.96
N THR A 38 -5.73 -10.55 -3.97
CA THR A 38 -6.87 -9.74 -4.39
C THR A 38 -7.32 -10.15 -5.79
N PRO A 39 -8.14 -11.22 -5.93
CA PRO A 39 -8.53 -11.77 -7.23
C PRO A 39 -9.34 -10.80 -8.11
N ASN A 40 -9.97 -9.78 -7.51
CA ASN A 40 -10.74 -8.76 -8.22
C ASN A 40 -9.97 -7.44 -8.40
N GLY A 41 -8.68 -7.38 -8.03
CA GLY A 41 -7.86 -6.16 -8.10
C GLY A 41 -8.19 -5.05 -7.09
N VAL A 42 -9.33 -5.14 -6.38
CA VAL A 42 -9.76 -4.13 -5.41
C VAL A 42 -8.99 -4.25 -4.09
N VAL A 43 -7.99 -3.40 -3.92
CA VAL A 43 -7.18 -3.30 -2.71
C VAL A 43 -7.69 -2.14 -1.84
N SER A 44 -8.13 -2.41 -0.61
CA SER A 44 -8.51 -1.35 0.33
C SER A 44 -7.28 -0.74 1.03
N LEU A 45 -7.24 0.58 1.21
CA LEU A 45 -6.20 1.27 1.97
C LEU A 45 -6.01 0.69 3.38
N GLN A 46 -7.09 0.34 4.08
CA GLN A 46 -7.00 -0.21 5.43
C GLN A 46 -6.29 -1.57 5.44
N MET A 47 -6.61 -2.42 4.45
CA MET A 47 -5.95 -3.71 4.29
C MET A 47 -4.45 -3.51 4.03
N VAL A 48 -4.07 -2.65 3.08
CA VAL A 48 -2.65 -2.38 2.77
C VAL A 48 -1.91 -1.90 4.01
N LYS A 49 -2.46 -0.91 4.72
CA LYS A 49 -1.82 -0.37 5.93
C LYS A 49 -1.60 -1.45 6.98
N GLY A 50 -2.60 -2.29 7.25
CA GLY A 50 -2.48 -3.40 8.19
C GLY A 50 -1.43 -4.43 7.77
N SER A 51 -1.45 -4.83 6.49
CA SER A 51 -0.50 -5.79 5.95
C SER A 51 0.94 -5.28 5.95
N VAL A 52 1.15 -4.00 5.61
CA VAL A 52 2.48 -3.37 5.63
C VAL A 52 3.04 -3.35 7.06
N LEU A 53 2.24 -2.94 8.05
CA LEU A 53 2.68 -2.92 9.45
C LEU A 53 3.03 -4.32 9.96
N ASN A 54 2.22 -5.33 9.60
CA ASN A 54 2.50 -6.72 9.97
C ASN A 54 3.80 -7.24 9.34
N GLU A 55 4.03 -6.95 8.07
CA GLU A 55 5.24 -7.35 7.37
C GLU A 55 6.50 -6.68 7.93
N GLU A 56 6.41 -5.39 8.25
CA GLU A 56 7.48 -4.63 8.91
C GLU A 56 7.85 -5.26 10.25
N MET A 57 6.85 -5.63 11.07
CA MET A 57 7.07 -6.31 12.35
C MET A 57 7.74 -7.68 12.16
N ARG A 58 7.29 -8.46 11.18
CA ARG A 58 7.89 -9.77 10.87
C ARG A 58 9.36 -9.65 10.47
N ARG A 59 9.70 -8.68 9.61
CA ARG A 59 11.08 -8.44 9.15
C ARG A 59 12.02 -7.98 10.26
N LYS A 60 11.50 -7.25 11.25
CA LYS A 60 12.26 -6.79 12.43
C LYS A 60 12.45 -7.86 13.50
N ALA A 61 11.58 -8.87 13.52
CA ALA A 61 11.66 -9.98 14.46
C ALA A 61 12.63 -11.09 14.01
N GLN A 62 13.12 -11.01 12.77
CA GLN A 62 14.18 -11.85 12.21
C GLN A 62 15.53 -11.15 12.29
#